data_AF-E3HYC0-F1
#
_entry.id   AF-E3HYC0-F1
#
_cell.length_a   1.000
_cell.length_b   1.000
_cell.length_c   1.000
_cell.angle_alpha   90.00
_cell.angle_beta   90.00
_cell.angle_gamma   90.00
#
_symmetry.space_group_name_H-M   'P 1'
#
loop_
_entity.id
_entity.type
_entity.pdbx_description
1 polymer ?
#
loop_
_entity_poly.entity_id
_entity_poly.type
_entity_poly.pdbx_seq_one_letter_code
_entity_poly.pdbx_strand_id
1 'polypeptide(L)'
;MKLSARELAALGKDHPLVRQLRAKGVLPSSGNSTATAKSGPVRGSPSKGEEEFVLQLRALRLPAPEREFRFHPNRAFRFDFAWPKLPCGRRLAVEIEGGIHSGGRHVRPQGYKRDLEKYNSAVALGWTLLRFSSSMVFNGEAVQVVQSWFLAGSASE
;
A
#
# COMPACT_ATOMS: atom_id res chain seq x y z
N MET A 1 -13.99 -0.28 15.15
CA MET A 1 -13.14 0.39 16.15
C MET A 1 -12.66 1.73 15.62
N LYS A 2 -12.60 2.79 16.45
CA LYS A 2 -11.99 4.09 16.12
C LYS A 2 -10.46 3.93 16.14
N LEU A 3 -9.74 4.62 15.24
CA LEU A 3 -8.27 4.68 15.30
C LEU A 3 -7.86 5.17 16.68
N SER A 4 -6.87 4.51 17.27
CA SER A 4 -6.32 4.97 18.54
C SER A 4 -5.58 6.30 18.35
N ALA A 5 -5.53 7.13 19.38
CA ALA A 5 -4.76 8.38 19.37
C ALA A 5 -3.28 8.13 18.99
N ARG A 6 -2.76 6.93 19.26
CA ARG A 6 -1.40 6.49 18.95
C ARG A 6 -1.17 6.27 17.45
N GLU A 7 -2.16 5.73 16.73
CA GLU A 7 -2.08 5.52 15.28
C GLU A 7 -2.17 6.84 14.51
N LEU A 8 -2.96 7.79 15.02
CA LEU A 8 -3.05 9.14 14.46
C LEU A 8 -1.78 9.98 14.69
N ALA A 9 -1.13 9.81 15.84
CA ALA A 9 0.13 10.50 16.14
C ALA A 9 1.28 10.03 15.24
N ALA A 10 1.24 8.76 14.79
CA ALA A 10 2.27 8.16 13.93
C ALA A 10 2.25 8.70 12.49
N LEU A 11 1.06 9.05 11.96
CA LEU A 11 0.94 9.66 10.62
C LEU A 11 1.51 11.09 10.58
N GLY A 12 1.55 11.80 11.71
CA GLY A 12 1.98 13.20 11.78
C GLY A 12 0.86 14.20 11.42
N LYS A 13 0.85 15.36 12.08
CA LYS A 13 -0.23 16.36 11.97
C LYS A 13 -0.39 16.97 10.57
N ASP A 14 0.70 17.02 9.81
CA ASP A 14 0.75 17.63 8.47
C ASP A 14 0.51 16.64 7.33
N HIS A 15 0.23 15.38 7.64
CA HIS A 15 0.00 14.37 6.64
C HIS A 15 -1.26 14.69 5.80
N PRO A 16 -1.19 14.64 4.46
CA PRO A 16 -2.33 14.94 3.58
C PRO A 16 -3.60 14.15 3.94
N LEU A 17 -3.46 12.86 4.31
CA LEU A 17 -4.58 12.03 4.77
C LEU A 17 -5.21 12.54 6.08
N VAL A 18 -4.39 13.04 7.02
CA VAL A 18 -4.89 13.62 8.28
C VAL A 18 -5.65 14.91 7.99
N ARG A 19 -5.17 15.75 7.07
CA ARG A 19 -5.88 16.96 6.61
C ARG A 19 -7.21 16.60 5.94
N GLN A 20 -7.22 15.60 5.06
CA GLN A 20 -8.42 15.12 4.36
C GLN A 20 -9.45 14.50 5.33
N LEU A 21 -9.02 13.71 6.30
CA LEU A 21 -9.91 13.10 7.30
C LEU A 21 -10.47 14.12 8.30
N ARG A 22 -9.71 15.18 8.63
CA ARG A 22 -10.22 16.33 9.41
C ARG A 22 -11.27 17.11 8.63
N ALA A 23 -11.03 17.40 7.35
CA ALA A 23 -12.01 18.08 6.50
C ALA A 23 -13.33 17.30 6.37
N LYS A 24 -13.28 15.97 6.46
CA LYS A 24 -14.46 15.08 6.46
C LYS A 24 -15.11 14.88 7.85
N GLY A 25 -14.65 15.56 8.90
CA GLY A 25 -15.22 15.50 10.25
C GLY A 25 -15.01 14.18 11.00
N VAL A 26 -14.10 13.32 10.53
CA VAL A 26 -13.91 11.95 11.06
C VAL A 26 -12.99 11.92 12.29
N LEU A 27 -12.27 13.01 12.59
CA LEU A 27 -11.24 13.07 13.64
C LEU A 27 -11.45 14.24 14.62
N PRO A 28 -11.29 14.04 15.95
CA PRO A 28 -11.22 15.13 16.92
C PRO A 28 -9.86 15.87 16.90
N SER A 29 -9.84 17.11 17.38
CA SER A 29 -8.71 18.03 17.28
C SER A 29 -7.55 17.73 18.26
N SER A 30 -6.40 17.44 17.67
CA SER A 30 -5.02 17.61 18.19
C SER A 30 -4.47 16.65 19.27
N GLY A 31 -3.29 16.07 18.97
CA GLY A 31 -2.32 15.53 19.91
C GLY A 31 -0.92 15.56 19.28
N ASN A 32 0.11 16.01 20.01
CA ASN A 32 1.48 16.26 19.53
C ASN A 32 2.25 14.97 19.15
N SER A 33 3.07 15.08 18.11
CA SER A 33 4.01 14.03 17.66
C SER A 33 5.33 14.12 18.41
N THR A 34 5.82 13.00 18.94
CA THR A 34 7.19 12.84 19.43
C THR A 34 7.98 11.99 18.44
N ALA A 35 9.17 12.46 18.07
CA ALA A 35 10.10 11.77 17.18
C ALA A 35 10.85 10.65 17.91
N THR A 36 11.10 9.53 17.23
CA THR A 36 12.02 8.47 17.70
C THR A 36 13.09 8.15 16.65
N ALA A 37 14.23 7.66 17.18
CA ALA A 37 15.55 7.58 16.56
C ALA A 37 15.67 6.60 15.37
N LYS A 38 16.67 6.84 14.52
CA LYS A 38 16.97 6.04 13.31
C LYS A 38 17.80 4.79 13.66
N SER A 39 17.30 3.62 13.30
CA SER A 39 18.10 2.40 13.07
C SER A 39 18.15 2.07 11.57
N GLY A 40 19.25 1.49 11.11
CA GLY A 40 19.43 1.05 9.72
C GLY A 40 18.53 -0.14 9.38
N PRO A 41 18.24 -0.38 8.09
CA PRO A 41 17.31 -1.45 7.70
C PRO A 41 17.91 -2.83 7.98
N VAL A 42 17.19 -3.65 8.74
CA VAL A 42 17.45 -5.09 8.90
C VAL A 42 16.94 -5.80 7.64
N ARG A 43 17.71 -6.74 7.08
CA ARG A 43 17.31 -7.51 5.89
C ARG A 43 16.00 -8.26 6.19
N GLY A 44 14.97 -8.02 5.39
CA GLY A 44 13.66 -8.66 5.52
C GLY A 44 12.63 -7.88 6.35
N SER A 45 12.97 -6.70 6.88
CA SER A 45 11.98 -5.80 7.47
C SER A 45 11.21 -5.04 6.37
N PRO A 46 9.89 -4.83 6.54
CA PRO A 46 9.09 -4.00 5.63
C PRO A 46 9.71 -2.64 5.36
N SER A 47 9.54 -2.13 4.14
CA SER A 47 10.00 -0.77 3.82
C SER A 47 9.14 0.28 4.55
N LYS A 48 9.69 1.49 4.74
CA LYS A 48 8.93 2.61 5.33
C LYS A 48 7.65 2.92 4.54
N GLY A 49 7.69 2.76 3.21
CA GLY A 49 6.52 2.94 2.36
C GLY A 49 5.46 1.89 2.63
N GLU A 50 5.85 0.62 2.76
CA GLU A 50 4.90 -0.46 3.11
C GLU A 50 4.24 -0.28 4.48
N GLU A 51 5.00 0.15 5.49
CA GLU A 51 4.44 0.42 6.82
C GLU A 51 3.46 1.60 6.79
N GLU A 52 3.83 2.67 6.10
CA GLU A 52 2.96 3.83 5.90
C GLU A 52 1.67 3.43 5.18
N PHE A 53 1.76 2.64 4.11
CA PHE A 53 0.60 2.18 3.37
C PHE A 53 -0.37 1.36 4.24
N VAL A 54 0.13 0.43 5.06
CA VAL A 54 -0.70 -0.34 5.99
C VAL A 54 -1.36 0.57 7.03
N LEU A 55 -0.67 1.60 7.52
CA LEU A 55 -1.24 2.58 8.45
C LEU A 55 -2.38 3.37 7.78
N GLN A 56 -2.19 3.80 6.54
CA GLN A 56 -3.22 4.52 5.77
C GLN A 56 -4.46 3.66 5.47
N LEU A 57 -4.28 2.37 5.11
CA LEU A 57 -5.38 1.43 4.93
C LEU A 57 -6.22 1.28 6.20
N ARG A 58 -5.55 1.11 7.36
CA ARG A 58 -6.22 1.08 8.66
C ARG A 58 -6.95 2.38 8.96
N ALA A 59 -6.34 3.52 8.65
CA ALA A 59 -6.94 4.83 8.87
C ALA A 59 -8.27 5.01 8.11
N LEU A 60 -8.33 4.47 6.90
CA LEU A 60 -9.54 4.48 6.06
C LEU A 60 -10.48 3.31 6.32
N ARG A 61 -10.17 2.41 7.26
CA ARG A 61 -10.93 1.18 7.56
C ARG A 61 -11.13 0.30 6.32
N LEU A 62 -10.15 0.29 5.43
CA LEU A 62 -10.13 -0.64 4.31
C LEU A 62 -9.77 -2.05 4.81
N PRO A 63 -10.21 -3.12 4.12
CA PRO A 63 -9.85 -4.48 4.48
C PRO A 63 -8.34 -4.66 4.58
N ALA A 64 -7.86 -5.44 5.54
CA ALA A 64 -6.44 -5.71 5.68
C ALA A 64 -5.93 -6.60 4.53
N PRO A 65 -4.78 -6.28 3.92
CA PRO A 65 -4.17 -7.12 2.88
C PRO A 65 -3.38 -8.29 3.47
N GLU A 66 -3.21 -9.33 2.68
CA GLU A 66 -2.15 -10.32 2.84
C GLU A 66 -0.82 -9.74 2.32
N ARG A 67 0.28 -9.93 3.07
CA ARG A 67 1.60 -9.43 2.70
C ARG A 67 2.45 -10.49 2.02
N GLU A 68 3.36 -10.10 1.13
CA GLU A 68 4.31 -11.01 0.45
C GLU A 68 3.61 -12.21 -0.24
N PHE A 69 2.42 -11.96 -0.79
CA PHE A 69 1.49 -12.98 -1.26
C PHE A 69 2.00 -13.65 -2.54
N ARG A 70 2.33 -14.95 -2.46
CA ARG A 70 2.72 -15.73 -3.64
C ARG A 70 1.47 -16.06 -4.48
N PHE A 71 1.34 -15.40 -5.63
CA PHE A 71 0.16 -15.56 -6.50
C PHE A 71 0.37 -16.55 -7.65
N HIS A 72 1.62 -16.80 -8.06
CA HIS A 72 1.91 -17.63 -9.21
C HIS A 72 2.14 -19.09 -8.80
N PRO A 73 1.52 -20.08 -9.49
CA PRO A 73 1.69 -21.49 -9.13
C PRO A 73 3.14 -21.94 -9.29
N ASN A 74 3.73 -21.66 -10.46
CA ASN A 74 5.03 -22.21 -10.85
C ASN A 74 6.23 -21.27 -10.61
N ARG A 75 6.00 -20.00 -10.26
CA ARG A 75 7.05 -18.99 -10.07
C ARG A 75 6.99 -18.49 -8.64
N ALA A 76 8.12 -18.05 -8.11
CA ALA A 76 8.20 -17.45 -6.78
C ALA A 76 7.80 -15.96 -6.79
N PHE A 77 6.87 -15.56 -7.66
CA PHE A 77 6.37 -14.18 -7.70
C PHE A 77 5.45 -13.90 -6.52
N ARG A 78 5.70 -12.76 -5.87
CA ARG A 78 4.96 -12.30 -4.68
C ARG A 78 4.48 -10.88 -4.90
N PHE A 79 3.30 -10.56 -4.39
CA PHE A 79 2.87 -9.17 -4.23
C PHE A 79 3.25 -8.63 -2.86
N ASP A 80 3.59 -7.35 -2.77
CA ASP A 80 3.78 -6.70 -1.46
C ASP A 80 2.49 -6.78 -0.65
N PHE A 81 1.34 -6.55 -1.31
CA PHE A 81 0.01 -6.64 -0.72
C PHE A 81 -1.01 -7.29 -1.66
N ALA A 82 -1.91 -8.10 -1.13
CA ALA A 82 -2.97 -8.74 -1.88
C ALA A 82 -4.29 -8.89 -1.10
N TRP A 83 -5.40 -8.83 -1.83
CA TRP A 83 -6.73 -9.24 -1.39
C TRP A 83 -7.22 -10.35 -2.34
N PRO A 84 -6.86 -11.63 -2.07
CA PRO A 84 -7.18 -12.74 -2.97
C PRO A 84 -8.64 -13.18 -2.92
N LYS A 85 -9.38 -12.80 -1.88
CA LYS A 85 -10.76 -13.24 -1.63
C LYS A 85 -11.61 -12.06 -1.16
N LEU A 86 -12.16 -11.31 -2.12
CA LEU A 86 -13.12 -10.25 -1.85
C LEU A 86 -14.55 -10.73 -2.13
N PRO A 87 -15.57 -10.19 -1.43
CA PRO A 87 -16.97 -10.58 -1.63
C PRO A 87 -17.44 -10.45 -3.09
N CYS A 88 -16.99 -9.40 -3.80
CA CYS A 88 -17.32 -9.16 -5.20
C CYS A 88 -16.63 -10.13 -6.20
N GLY A 89 -15.91 -11.16 -5.72
CA GLY A 89 -15.19 -12.14 -6.54
C GLY A 89 -13.92 -11.62 -7.23
N ARG A 90 -13.68 -10.30 -7.20
CA ARG A 90 -12.48 -9.66 -7.77
C ARG A 90 -11.27 -9.87 -6.86
N ARG A 91 -10.08 -9.78 -7.45
CA ARG A 91 -8.80 -9.87 -6.73
C ARG A 91 -7.97 -8.63 -6.98
N LEU A 92 -7.43 -8.07 -5.90
CA LEU A 92 -6.60 -6.87 -5.94
C LEU A 92 -5.20 -7.19 -5.44
N ALA A 93 -4.18 -6.72 -6.17
CA ALA A 93 -2.79 -6.71 -5.76
C ALA A 93 -2.26 -5.27 -5.78
N VAL A 94 -1.41 -4.94 -4.82
CA VAL A 94 -0.69 -3.67 -4.74
C VAL A 94 0.81 -3.93 -4.61
N GLU A 95 1.60 -3.24 -5.43
CA GLU A 95 3.06 -3.18 -5.37
C GLU A 95 3.51 -1.76 -4.99
N ILE A 96 4.48 -1.66 -4.09
CA ILE A 96 5.19 -0.43 -3.75
C ILE A 96 6.60 -0.53 -4.34
N GLU A 97 6.76 0.06 -5.52
CA GLU A 97 7.98 0.08 -6.31
C GLU A 97 9.03 0.98 -5.62
N GLY A 98 9.91 0.36 -4.85
CA GLY A 98 11.07 1.01 -4.25
C GLY A 98 12.21 1.21 -5.27
N GLY A 99 13.06 2.22 -5.04
CA GLY A 99 14.34 2.33 -5.74
C GLY A 99 14.26 2.61 -7.25
N ILE A 100 13.13 3.14 -7.73
CA ILE A 100 12.92 3.50 -9.15
C ILE A 100 13.96 4.50 -9.70
N HIS A 101 14.62 5.28 -8.83
CA HIS A 101 15.66 6.24 -9.19
C HIS A 101 17.08 5.83 -8.77
N SER A 102 17.25 4.71 -8.06
CA SER A 102 18.52 4.35 -7.41
C SER A 102 19.41 3.41 -8.22
N GLY A 103 19.12 3.19 -9.52
CA GLY A 103 19.85 2.22 -10.34
C GLY A 103 19.75 0.77 -9.81
N GLY A 104 18.73 0.51 -9.00
CA GLY A 104 18.49 -0.77 -8.35
C GLY A 104 17.96 -1.84 -9.31
N ARG A 105 17.54 -2.98 -8.74
CA ARG A 105 17.03 -4.14 -9.49
C ARG A 105 15.99 -3.74 -10.56
N HIS A 106 15.02 -2.89 -10.19
CA HIS A 106 13.94 -2.47 -11.08
C HIS A 106 14.40 -1.63 -12.29
N VAL A 107 15.59 -1.03 -12.21
CA VAL A 107 16.17 -0.21 -13.28
C VAL A 107 17.12 -1.04 -14.16
N ARG A 108 17.71 -2.11 -13.62
CA ARG A 108 18.62 -2.99 -14.38
C ARG A 108 17.82 -3.81 -15.41
N PRO A 109 18.31 -3.99 -16.65
CA PRO A 109 17.56 -4.64 -17.72
C PRO A 109 16.98 -6.03 -17.36
N GLN A 110 17.74 -6.85 -16.63
CA GLN A 110 17.30 -8.18 -16.21
C GLN A 110 16.22 -8.14 -15.13
N GLY A 111 16.31 -7.19 -14.19
CA GLY A 111 15.29 -7.02 -13.16
C GLY A 111 14.01 -6.49 -13.77
N TYR A 112 14.11 -5.45 -14.60
CA TYR A 112 12.99 -4.89 -15.34
C TYR A 112 12.26 -5.95 -16.19
N LYS A 113 12.98 -6.81 -16.94
CA LYS A 113 12.36 -7.92 -17.68
C LYS A 113 11.59 -8.89 -16.79
N ARG A 114 12.14 -9.23 -15.62
CA ARG A 114 11.45 -10.11 -14.64
C ARG A 114 10.21 -9.44 -14.04
N ASP A 115 10.26 -8.13 -13.87
CA ASP A 115 9.12 -7.36 -13.38
C ASP A 115 8.00 -7.33 -14.44
N LEU A 116 8.35 -7.14 -15.72
CA LEU A 116 7.39 -7.28 -16.84
C LEU A 116 6.74 -8.66 -16.85
N GLU A 117 7.52 -9.75 -16.71
CA GLU A 117 6.97 -11.11 -16.59
C GLU A 117 6.00 -11.22 -15.41
N LYS A 118 6.40 -10.74 -14.23
CA LYS A 118 5.58 -10.78 -13.01
C LYS A 118 4.24 -10.07 -13.20
N TYR A 119 4.25 -8.84 -13.72
CA TYR A 119 3.02 -8.05 -13.84
C TYR A 119 2.09 -8.58 -14.94
N ASN A 120 2.64 -9.01 -16.08
CA ASN A 120 1.84 -9.64 -17.13
C ASN A 120 1.21 -10.93 -16.62
N SER A 121 1.95 -11.75 -15.87
CA SER A 121 1.41 -12.95 -15.24
C SER A 121 0.30 -12.63 -14.23
N ALA A 122 0.43 -11.56 -13.44
CA ALA A 122 -0.62 -11.14 -12.51
C ALA A 122 -1.93 -10.84 -13.25
N VAL A 123 -1.86 -9.99 -14.27
CA VAL A 123 -3.03 -9.60 -15.07
C VAL A 123 -3.63 -10.80 -15.81
N ALA A 124 -2.79 -11.63 -16.45
CA ALA A 124 -3.24 -12.84 -17.15
C ALA A 124 -3.94 -13.85 -16.22
N LEU A 125 -3.53 -13.89 -14.95
CA LEU A 125 -4.16 -14.72 -13.92
C LEU A 125 -5.43 -14.08 -13.34
N GLY A 126 -5.91 -12.94 -13.86
CA GLY A 126 -7.16 -12.29 -13.46
C GLY A 126 -7.05 -11.43 -12.20
N TRP A 127 -5.87 -10.87 -11.92
CA TRP A 127 -5.69 -9.87 -10.86
C TRP A 127 -5.87 -8.46 -11.40
N THR A 128 -6.53 -7.60 -10.61
CA THR A 128 -6.27 -6.16 -10.74
C THR A 128 -4.95 -5.87 -10.03
N LEU A 129 -3.99 -5.27 -10.75
CA LEU A 129 -2.69 -4.90 -10.21
C LEU A 129 -2.55 -3.38 -10.21
N LEU A 130 -2.35 -2.79 -9.03
CA LEU A 130 -2.02 -1.38 -8.85
C LEU A 130 -0.58 -1.26 -8.38
N ARG A 131 0.16 -0.31 -8.95
CA ARG A 131 1.61 -0.14 -8.70
C ARG A 131 1.87 1.31 -8.34
N PHE A 132 2.56 1.53 -7.24
CA PHE A 132 2.82 2.86 -6.70
C PHE A 132 4.30 3.02 -6.37
N SER A 133 4.83 4.23 -6.51
CA SER A 133 6.13 4.54 -5.93
C SER A 133 5.99 4.79 -4.43
N SER A 134 7.11 4.77 -3.68
CA SER A 134 7.07 5.18 -2.27
C SER A 134 6.57 6.62 -2.08
N SER A 135 6.82 7.53 -3.02
CA SER A 135 6.33 8.92 -2.92
C SER A 135 4.82 9.02 -3.05
N MET A 136 4.20 8.19 -3.90
CA MET A 136 2.74 8.07 -4.04
C MET A 136 2.09 7.50 -2.77
N VAL A 137 2.83 6.72 -1.99
CA VAL A 137 2.36 6.27 -0.67
C VAL A 137 2.42 7.42 0.32
N PHE A 138 3.58 8.09 0.45
CA PHE A 138 3.77 9.15 1.44
C PHE A 138 2.90 10.40 1.18
N ASN A 139 2.49 10.65 -0.07
CA ASN A 139 1.57 11.76 -0.38
C ASN A 139 0.08 11.36 -0.29
N GLY A 140 -0.22 10.07 -0.03
CA GLY A 140 -1.57 9.54 0.12
C GLY A 140 -2.29 9.16 -1.19
N GLU A 141 -1.67 9.33 -2.34
CA GLU A 141 -2.26 8.96 -3.64
C GLU A 141 -2.57 7.46 -3.72
N ALA A 142 -1.64 6.61 -3.27
CA ALA A 142 -1.78 5.16 -3.32
C ALA A 142 -3.03 4.67 -2.59
N VAL A 143 -3.25 5.15 -1.35
CA VAL A 143 -4.41 4.72 -0.57
C VAL A 143 -5.72 5.27 -1.13
N GLN A 144 -5.71 6.47 -1.74
CA GLN A 144 -6.90 7.04 -2.39
C GLN A 144 -7.34 6.21 -3.59
N VAL A 145 -6.39 5.82 -4.45
CA VAL A 145 -6.69 4.96 -5.61
C VAL A 145 -7.25 3.61 -5.15
N VAL A 146 -6.65 3.01 -4.11
CA VAL A 146 -7.14 1.74 -3.54
C VAL A 146 -8.53 1.89 -2.94
N GLN A 147 -8.80 2.97 -2.21
CA GLN A 147 -10.14 3.28 -1.70
C GLN A 147 -11.16 3.39 -2.84
N SER A 148 -10.85 4.15 -3.89
CA SER A 148 -11.72 4.29 -5.06
C SER A 148 -11.99 2.95 -5.75
N TRP A 149 -10.99 2.07 -5.84
CA TRP A 149 -11.16 0.74 -6.41
C TRP A 149 -12.16 -0.10 -5.60
N PHE A 150 -12.10 -0.04 -4.26
CA PHE A 150 -13.05 -0.73 -3.39
C PHE A 150 -14.48 -0.18 -3.57
N LEU A 151 -14.64 1.15 -3.63
CA LEU A 151 -15.94 1.79 -3.80
C LEU A 151 -16.57 1.51 -5.18
N ALA A 152 -15.76 1.45 -6.24
CA ALA A 152 -16.24 1.08 -7.57
C ALA A 152 -16.73 -0.38 -7.63
N GLY A 153 -16.12 -1.27 -6.84
CA GLY A 153 -16.52 -2.68 -6.76
C GLY A 153 -17.84 -2.91 -6.02
N SER A 154 -18.25 -2.00 -5.13
CA SER A 154 -19.52 -2.12 -4.40
C SER A 154 -20.73 -1.53 -5.13
N ALA A 155 -20.51 -0.80 -6.22
CA ALA A 155 -21.59 -0.14 -6.98
C ALA A 155 -22.11 -0.99 -8.16
N SER A 156 -21.56 -2.20 -8.37
CA SER A 156 -21.91 -3.11 -9.47
C SER A 156 -22.70 -4.34 -9.00
N GLU A 157 -23.25 -4.30 -7.80
CA GLU A 157 -24.23 -5.26 -7.24
C GLU A 157 -25.60 -4.58 -7.14
#